data_AF-A0A916ECN8-F1
#
_entry.id   AF-A0A916ECN8-F1
#
_cell.length_a   1.000
_cell.length_b   1.000
_cell.length_c   1.000
_cell.angle_alpha   90.00
_cell.angle_beta   90.00
_cell.angle_gamma   90.00
#
_symmetry.space_group_name_H-M   'P 1'
#
loop_
_entity.id
_entity.type
_entity.pdbx_description
1 polymer ?
#
loop_
_entity_poly.entity_id
_entity_poly.type
_entity_poly.pdbx_seq_one_letter_code
_entity_poly.pdbx_strand_id
1 'polypeptide(L)'
;MSYGQKHKKIQILSCNLSYVDVCISEGIVIDEGACLLLPDEFNGYIYADTTADGNCLYNAVSYFFIHENSLSTQLHLFTILELMAYADEYLVLEVFEKDYLYSDRAFLKANNKKY
;
A
#
# COMPACT_ATOMS: atom_id res chain seq x y z
N MET A 1 18.09 24.57 -16.73
CA MET A 1 17.32 23.35 -17.06
C MET A 1 16.23 23.21 -16.02
N SER A 2 14.97 23.38 -16.42
CA SER A 2 13.82 23.41 -15.50
C SER A 2 13.19 22.03 -15.43
N TYR A 3 13.31 21.35 -14.28
CA TYR A 3 12.66 20.08 -14.00
C TYR A 3 11.17 20.32 -13.68
N GLY A 4 10.36 20.44 -14.73
CA GLY A 4 8.90 20.44 -14.63
C GLY A 4 8.37 19.03 -14.86
N GLN A 5 8.43 18.17 -13.84
CA GLN A 5 7.86 16.83 -13.93
C GLN A 5 6.34 16.95 -13.84
N LYS A 6 5.66 16.78 -14.99
CA LYS A 6 4.20 16.68 -15.08
C LYS A 6 3.78 15.38 -14.38
N HIS A 7 3.47 15.45 -13.09
CA HIS A 7 2.75 14.38 -12.42
C HIS A 7 1.40 14.21 -13.14
N LYS A 8 1.25 13.12 -13.89
CA LYS A 8 -0.05 12.66 -14.37
C LYS A 8 -0.86 12.37 -13.11
N LYS A 9 -1.93 13.15 -12.90
CA LYS A 9 -2.87 12.95 -11.80
C LYS A 9 -3.56 11.61 -12.05
N ILE A 10 -3.10 10.54 -11.38
CA ILE A 10 -3.76 9.24 -11.42
C ILE A 10 -5.08 9.44 -10.70
N GLN A 11 -6.17 9.47 -11.48
CA GLN A 11 -7.51 9.57 -10.96
C GLN A 11 -7.92 8.14 -10.59
N ILE A 12 -7.64 7.76 -9.35
CA ILE A 12 -8.21 6.54 -8.75
C ILE A 12 -9.72 6.65 -8.95
N LEU A 13 -10.32 5.60 -9.50
CA LEU A 13 -11.76 5.47 -9.80
C LEU A 13 -12.59 6.15 -8.71
N SER A 14 -13.64 6.87 -9.14
CA SER A 14 -14.51 7.68 -8.28
C SER A 14 -15.32 6.83 -7.31
N CYS A 15 -14.66 6.24 -6.32
CA CYS A 15 -15.30 5.98 -5.04
C CYS A 15 -15.61 7.37 -4.47
N ASN A 16 -16.89 7.63 -4.21
CA ASN A 16 -17.35 8.91 -3.69
C ASN A 16 -16.81 9.08 -2.26
N LEU A 17 -15.56 9.55 -2.12
CA LEU A 17 -14.85 9.81 -0.86
C LEU A 17 -15.31 11.13 -0.23
N SER A 18 -16.42 11.70 -0.67
CA SER A 18 -17.02 12.92 -0.09
C SER A 18 -17.52 12.72 1.35
N TYR A 19 -17.39 11.52 1.90
CA TYR A 19 -17.75 11.13 3.26
C TYR A 19 -16.54 10.57 4.02
N VAL A 20 -15.34 11.10 3.80
CA VAL A 20 -14.23 10.90 4.75
C VAL A 20 -14.21 12.13 5.65
N ASP A 21 -15.21 12.20 6.53
CA ASP A 21 -15.07 13.01 7.72
C ASP A 21 -14.09 12.23 8.60
N VAL A 22 -12.87 12.77 8.80
CA VAL A 22 -11.86 12.16 9.66
C VAL A 22 -12.32 12.36 11.11
N CYS A 23 -13.39 11.68 11.47
CA CYS A 23 -13.92 11.62 12.82
C CYS A 23 -13.00 10.71 13.61
N ILE A 24 -12.08 11.29 14.38
CA ILE A 24 -11.29 10.56 15.38
C ILE A 24 -12.29 9.80 16.26
N SER A 25 -12.44 8.50 15.99
CA SER A 25 -13.45 7.66 16.62
C SER A 25 -13.08 7.46 18.10
N GLU A 26 -14.06 7.62 18.99
CA GLU A 26 -13.94 7.20 20.38
C GLU A 26 -13.85 5.66 20.41
N GLY A 27 -12.62 5.12 20.46
CA GLY A 27 -12.40 3.67 20.42
C GLY A 27 -11.09 3.21 19.77
N ILE A 28 -10.20 4.13 19.39
CA ILE A 28 -8.88 3.76 18.84
C ILE A 28 -8.08 3.01 19.90
N VAL A 29 -7.72 1.76 19.60
CA VAL A 29 -6.78 0.98 20.41
C VAL A 29 -5.38 1.47 20.06
N ILE A 30 -4.66 1.97 21.04
CA ILE A 30 -3.32 2.53 20.85
C ILE A 30 -2.30 1.40 20.81
N ASP A 31 -1.43 1.41 19.80
CA ASP A 31 -0.23 0.58 19.76
C ASP A 31 0.85 1.19 20.67
N GLU A 32 0.85 0.77 21.93
CA GLU A 32 1.83 1.21 22.93
C GLU A 32 3.27 0.83 22.54
N GLY A 33 3.46 -0.24 21.77
CA GLY A 33 4.79 -0.64 21.28
C GLY A 33 5.33 0.37 20.29
N ALA A 34 4.52 0.77 19.31
CA ALA A 34 4.86 1.82 18.36
C ALA A 34 5.14 3.16 19.05
N CYS A 35 4.35 3.53 20.08
CA CYS A 35 4.59 4.73 20.89
C CYS A 35 5.99 4.77 21.52
N LEU A 36 6.53 3.62 21.94
CA LEU A 36 7.82 3.53 22.62
C LEU A 36 9.01 3.40 21.68
N LEU A 37 8.79 2.83 20.48
CA LEU A 37 9.86 2.46 19.56
C LEU A 37 10.09 3.50 18.47
N LEU A 38 9.08 4.32 18.14
CA LEU A 38 9.19 5.27 17.05
C LEU A 38 9.91 6.56 17.47
N PRO A 39 10.71 7.17 16.58
CA PRO A 39 11.42 8.40 16.87
C PRO A 39 10.48 9.56 17.24
N ASP A 40 11.02 10.55 17.97
CA ASP A 40 10.24 11.70 18.46
C ASP A 40 9.55 12.53 17.37
N GLU A 41 10.04 12.45 16.13
CA GLU A 41 9.42 13.11 14.98
C GLU A 41 7.98 12.62 14.71
N PHE A 42 7.61 11.46 15.26
CA PHE A 42 6.28 10.87 15.14
C PHE A 42 5.36 11.09 16.35
N ASN A 43 5.81 11.78 17.42
CA ASN A 43 5.02 11.98 18.64
C ASN A 43 3.70 12.75 18.44
N GLY A 44 3.52 13.42 17.31
CA GLY A 44 2.26 14.08 16.93
C GLY A 44 1.22 13.17 16.28
N TYR A 45 1.55 11.90 16.01
CA TYR A 45 0.65 10.92 15.40
C TYR A 45 0.00 10.02 16.44
N ILE A 46 -1.18 9.49 16.10
CA ILE A 46 -1.85 8.46 16.87
C ILE A 46 -1.44 7.12 16.29
N TYR A 47 -0.81 6.27 17.11
CA TYR A 47 -0.44 4.92 16.73
C TYR A 47 -1.61 4.00 17.01
N ALA A 48 -2.33 3.62 15.96
CA ALA A 48 -3.47 2.72 16.08
C ALA A 48 -3.04 1.26 15.82
N ASP A 49 -3.49 0.36 16.69
CA ASP A 49 -3.30 -1.07 16.49
C ASP A 49 -4.28 -1.61 15.42
N THR A 50 -3.79 -2.52 14.58
CA THR A 50 -4.59 -3.16 13.53
C THR A 50 -4.37 -4.66 13.54
N THR A 51 -5.32 -5.41 12.95
CA THR A 51 -5.28 -6.87 13.01
C THR A 51 -3.99 -7.43 12.37
N ALA A 52 -3.25 -8.25 13.13
CA ALA A 52 -2.02 -8.90 12.69
C ALA A 52 -2.29 -10.23 11.96
N ASP A 53 -2.97 -10.17 10.82
CA ASP A 53 -3.39 -11.35 10.01
C ASP A 53 -2.61 -11.51 8.69
N GLY A 54 -1.55 -10.72 8.50
CA GLY A 54 -0.80 -10.66 7.24
C GLY A 54 -1.35 -9.66 6.21
N ASN A 55 -2.50 -9.02 6.47
CA ASN A 55 -3.04 -7.92 5.66
C ASN A 55 -2.79 -6.54 6.29
N CYS A 56 -1.79 -6.41 7.16
CA CYS A 56 -1.57 -5.20 7.99
C CYS A 56 -1.53 -3.90 7.18
N LEU A 57 -0.95 -3.89 5.98
CA LEU A 57 -0.96 -2.72 5.09
C LEU A 57 -2.40 -2.29 4.75
N TYR A 58 -3.23 -3.24 4.29
CA TYR A 58 -4.61 -2.94 3.91
C TYR A 58 -5.52 -2.72 5.11
N ASN A 59 -5.23 -3.36 6.25
CA ASN A 59 -5.89 -3.08 7.52
C ASN A 59 -5.62 -1.63 7.93
N ALA A 60 -4.36 -1.17 7.89
CA ALA A 60 -4.01 0.22 8.20
C ALA A 60 -4.67 1.24 7.25
N VAL A 61 -4.70 0.95 5.94
CA VAL A 61 -5.38 1.82 4.97
C VAL A 61 -6.90 1.85 5.20
N SER A 62 -7.51 0.69 5.46
CA SER A 62 -8.93 0.59 5.83
C SER A 62 -9.21 1.41 7.10
N TYR A 63 -8.36 1.25 8.12
CA TYR A 63 -8.47 1.94 9.39
C TYR A 63 -8.31 3.46 9.24
N PHE A 64 -7.43 3.91 8.35
CA PHE A 64 -7.26 5.32 8.02
C PHE A 64 -8.52 5.94 7.39
N PHE A 65 -9.24 5.19 6.55
CA PHE A 65 -10.42 5.71 5.86
C PHE A 65 -11.72 5.62 6.68
N ILE A 66 -11.91 4.55 7.45
CA ILE A 66 -13.19 4.26 8.10
C ILE A 66 -13.07 3.85 9.58
N HIS A 67 -11.88 3.89 10.17
CA HIS A 67 -11.61 3.46 11.55
C HIS A 67 -11.97 2.00 11.86
N GLU A 68 -12.02 1.16 10.82
CA GLU A 68 -12.21 -0.29 10.90
C GLU A 68 -11.33 -1.00 9.87
N ASN A 69 -11.06 -2.29 10.07
CA ASN A 69 -10.29 -3.12 9.13
C ASN A 69 -11.17 -3.82 8.08
N SER A 70 -12.46 -3.51 8.00
CA SER A 70 -13.46 -4.24 7.22
C SER A 70 -13.30 -4.10 5.70
N LEU A 71 -12.58 -3.08 5.20
CA LEU A 71 -12.31 -2.88 3.77
C LEU A 71 -11.00 -3.54 3.30
N SER A 72 -10.20 -4.14 4.18
CA SER A 72 -8.85 -4.59 3.83
C SER A 72 -8.83 -5.56 2.65
N THR A 73 -9.71 -6.55 2.64
CA THR A 73 -9.86 -7.51 1.53
C THR A 73 -10.28 -6.84 0.22
N GLN A 74 -11.16 -5.83 0.29
CA GLN A 74 -11.62 -5.10 -0.90
C GLN A 74 -10.52 -4.21 -1.48
N LEU A 75 -9.79 -3.49 -0.61
CA LEU A 75 -8.63 -2.69 -0.99
C LEU A 75 -7.53 -3.55 -1.63
N HIS A 76 -7.29 -4.74 -1.08
CA HIS A 76 -6.35 -5.69 -1.65
C HIS A 76 -6.80 -6.13 -3.05
N LEU A 77 -8.08 -6.50 -3.22
CA LEU A 77 -8.63 -6.85 -4.53
C LEU A 77 -8.52 -5.71 -5.54
N PHE A 78 -8.86 -4.47 -5.15
CA PHE A 78 -8.73 -3.31 -6.02
C PHE A 78 -7.29 -3.05 -6.43
N THR A 79 -6.33 -3.24 -5.52
CA THR A 79 -4.90 -3.11 -5.82
C THR A 79 -4.48 -4.13 -6.89
N ILE A 80 -4.90 -5.40 -6.77
CA ILE A 80 -4.63 -6.42 -7.79
C ILE A 80 -5.25 -6.05 -9.13
N LEU A 81 -6.50 -5.60 -9.15
CA LEU A 81 -7.20 -5.20 -10.37
C LEU A 81 -6.55 -3.99 -11.04
N GLU A 82 -6.10 -3.01 -10.27
CA GLU A 82 -5.36 -1.85 -10.77
C GLU A 82 -4.02 -2.26 -11.37
N LEU A 83 -3.24 -3.07 -10.65
CA LEU A 83 -1.96 -3.59 -11.13
C LEU A 83 -2.13 -4.40 -12.42
N MET A 84 -3.20 -5.19 -12.55
CA MET A 84 -3.52 -5.90 -13.79
C MET A 84 -3.91 -4.95 -14.93
N ALA A 85 -4.69 -3.90 -14.64
CA ALA A 85 -5.16 -2.96 -15.65
C ALA A 85 -4.03 -2.05 -16.19
N TYR A 86 -3.05 -1.71 -15.35
CA TYR A 86 -1.97 -0.77 -15.67
C TYR A 86 -0.57 -1.41 -15.55
N ALA A 87 -0.49 -2.73 -15.76
CA ALA A 87 0.75 -3.49 -15.58
C ALA A 87 1.94 -2.90 -16.34
N ASP A 88 1.74 -2.52 -17.61
CA ASP A 88 2.78 -1.95 -18.46
C ASP A 88 3.31 -0.62 -17.92
N GLU A 89 2.47 0.19 -17.26
CA GLU A 89 2.88 1.46 -16.67
C GLU A 89 3.72 1.24 -15.41
N TYR A 90 3.33 0.27 -14.59
CA TYR A 90 4.05 -0.08 -13.36
C TYR A 90 5.40 -0.75 -13.65
N LEU A 91 5.47 -1.63 -14.64
CA LEU A 91 6.70 -2.37 -14.99
C LEU A 91 7.85 -1.46 -15.46
N VAL A 92 7.58 -0.21 -15.85
CA VAL A 92 8.59 0.78 -16.25
C VAL A 92 9.21 1.50 -15.04
N LEU A 93 8.65 1.37 -13.83
CA LEU A 93 9.22 1.99 -12.64
C LEU A 93 10.52 1.28 -12.22
N GLU A 94 11.52 2.05 -11.76
CA GLU A 94 12.86 1.55 -11.41
C GLU A 94 12.83 0.38 -10.40
N VAL A 95 11.85 0.39 -9.49
CA VAL A 95 11.68 -0.68 -8.50
C VAL A 95 11.42 -2.04 -9.15
N PHE A 96 10.66 -2.07 -10.24
CA PHE A 96 10.35 -3.29 -10.99
C PHE A 96 11.41 -3.66 -12.02
N GLU A 97 12.23 -2.70 -12.47
CA GLU A 97 13.34 -2.97 -13.40
C GLU A 97 14.40 -3.90 -12.77
N LYS A 98 14.69 -3.70 -11.47
CA LYS A 98 15.64 -4.55 -10.73
C LYS A 98 15.07 -5.96 -10.51
N ASP A 99 13.78 -6.06 -10.18
CA ASP A 99 13.11 -7.34 -9.93
C ASP A 99 12.88 -8.16 -11.20
N TYR A 100 12.63 -7.51 -12.34
CA TYR A 100 12.48 -8.17 -13.64
C TYR A 100 13.74 -8.98 -13.99
N LEU A 101 14.91 -8.40 -13.76
CA LEU A 101 16.20 -9.03 -14.05
C LEU A 101 16.50 -10.23 -13.14
N TYR A 102 15.92 -10.28 -11.93
CA TYR A 102 15.95 -11.46 -11.05
C TYR A 102 14.91 -12.50 -11.43
N SER A 103 13.72 -12.08 -11.84
CA SER A 103 12.65 -12.94 -12.36
C SER A 103 13.14 -13.74 -13.57
N ASP A 104 13.71 -13.07 -14.57
CA ASP A 104 14.26 -13.74 -15.75
C ASP A 104 15.37 -14.73 -15.39
N ARG A 105 16.26 -14.36 -14.46
CA ARG A 105 17.28 -15.28 -13.95
C ARG A 105 16.68 -16.49 -13.24
N ALA A 106 15.60 -16.32 -12.47
CA ALA A 106 14.91 -17.41 -11.81
C ALA A 106 14.21 -18.34 -12.82
N PHE A 107 13.51 -17.77 -13.82
CA PHE A 107 12.85 -18.50 -14.89
C PHE A 107 13.86 -19.27 -15.77
N LEU A 108 14.95 -18.63 -16.17
CA LEU A 108 16.04 -19.27 -16.92
C LEU A 108 16.67 -20.41 -16.12
N LYS A 109 16.88 -20.23 -14.82
CA LYS A 109 17.43 -21.26 -13.93
C LYS A 109 16.48 -22.45 -13.74
N ALA A 110 15.17 -22.21 -13.71
CA ALA A 110 14.16 -23.26 -13.67
C ALA A 110 14.11 -24.04 -14.98
N ASN A 111 14.15 -23.35 -16.13
CA ASN A 111 14.12 -23.98 -17.45
C ASN A 111 15.41 -24.71 -17.83
N ASN A 112 16.57 -24.28 -17.27
CA ASN A 112 17.84 -24.97 -17.44
C ASN A 112 18.02 -26.19 -16.54
N LYS A 113 17.13 -26.40 -15.55
CA LYS A 113 16.96 -27.71 -14.90
C LYS A 113 16.06 -28.59 -15.77
N LYS A 114 16.53 -28.96 -16.96
CA LYS A 114 15.98 -30.12 -17.66
C LYS A 114 16.40 -31.37 -16.87
N TYR A 115 15.41 -32.18 -16.48
CA TYR A 115 15.61 -33.54 -15.97
C TYR A 115 16.30 -34.42 -17.03
#